data_AF-F2TXA3-F1
#
_entry.id   AF-F2TXA3-F1
#
_cell.length_a   1.000
_cell.length_b   1.000
_cell.length_c   1.000
_cell.angle_alpha   90.00
_cell.angle_beta   90.00
_cell.angle_gamma   90.00
#
_symmetry.space_group_name_H-M   'P 1'
#
loop_
_entity.id
_entity.type
_entity.pdbx_description
1 polymer ?
#
loop_
_entity_poly.entity_id
_entity_poly.type
_entity_poly.pdbx_seq_one_letter_code
_entity_poly.pdbx_strand_id
1 'polypeptide(L)'
;MQRDVVGEAPGSSRELAYGRVHYVLRKPKDGASKGLCVCVHGFSTEAAIYLPLMDEIVRSGFSTFRVIGSTTMPILVVWGNRDIVVPFHNLERMRALMPSAKTCVINDSGHSDIFAHADHAAQVREAIVEFITSAPTSPSVH
;
A
#
# COMPACT_ATOMS: atom_id res chain seq x y z
N MET A 1 -27.93 -16.91 6.30
CA MET A 1 -28.44 -15.81 5.45
C MET A 1 -27.70 -14.54 5.86
N GLN A 2 -26.52 -14.32 5.29
CA GLN A 2 -25.66 -13.18 5.60
C GLN A 2 -26.14 -12.02 4.72
N ARG A 3 -26.57 -10.92 5.34
CA ARG A 3 -27.09 -9.75 4.62
C ARG A 3 -25.92 -9.08 3.89
N ASP A 4 -26.11 -8.82 2.59
CA ASP A 4 -25.21 -8.00 1.77
C ASP A 4 -25.12 -6.58 2.34
N VAL A 5 -24.00 -6.26 2.99
CA VAL A 5 -23.65 -4.88 3.36
C VAL A 5 -22.91 -4.25 2.18
N VAL A 6 -23.61 -4.05 1.05
CA VAL A 6 -23.02 -3.44 -0.17
C VAL A 6 -23.68 -2.08 -0.47
N GLY A 7 -24.61 -1.61 0.36
CA GLY A 7 -25.49 -0.49 0.01
C GLY A 7 -24.92 0.93 0.09
N GLU A 8 -23.84 1.21 0.84
CA GLU A 8 -23.55 2.59 1.26
C GLU A 8 -22.09 3.05 1.17
N ALA A 9 -21.14 2.20 0.76
CA ALA A 9 -19.74 2.63 0.66
C ALA A 9 -19.52 3.46 -0.63
N PRO A 10 -18.99 4.69 -0.55
CA PRO A 10 -18.72 5.49 -1.74
C PRO A 10 -17.64 4.83 -2.61
N GLY A 11 -17.91 4.67 -3.90
CA GLY A 11 -16.95 4.07 -4.83
C GLY A 11 -17.60 3.32 -5.99
N SER A 12 -16.83 2.45 -6.62
CA SER A 12 -17.26 1.57 -7.70
C SER A 12 -16.69 0.17 -7.48
N SER A 13 -17.35 -0.85 -8.00
CA SER A 13 -16.87 -2.23 -7.97
C SER A 13 -16.55 -2.75 -9.38
N ARG A 14 -15.53 -3.59 -9.48
CA ARG A 14 -15.16 -4.29 -10.72
C ARG A 14 -14.90 -5.77 -10.43
N GLU A 15 -15.42 -6.62 -11.29
CA GLU A 15 -15.09 -8.05 -11.31
C GLU A 15 -13.77 -8.27 -12.03
N LEU A 16 -12.88 -9.02 -11.41
CA LEU A 16 -11.60 -9.47 -11.97
C LEU A 16 -11.56 -11.01 -11.94
N ALA A 17 -10.58 -11.60 -12.62
CA ALA A 17 -10.43 -13.06 -12.70
C ALA A 17 -10.36 -13.79 -11.34
N TYR A 18 -10.02 -13.06 -10.26
CA TYR A 18 -9.87 -13.59 -8.91
C TYR A 18 -10.82 -12.92 -7.89
N GLY A 19 -11.88 -12.28 -8.35
CA GLY A 19 -12.94 -11.73 -7.51
C GLY A 19 -13.20 -10.24 -7.70
N ARG A 20 -14.09 -9.70 -6.86
CA ARG A 20 -14.57 -8.33 -6.92
C ARG A 20 -13.67 -7.40 -6.12
N VAL A 21 -13.21 -6.32 -6.75
CA VAL A 21 -12.49 -5.22 -6.09
C VAL A 21 -13.39 -3.99 -6.03
N HIS A 22 -13.47 -3.37 -4.84
CA HIS A 22 -14.09 -2.06 -4.65
C HIS A 22 -13.02 -0.97 -4.65
N TYR A 23 -13.24 0.12 -5.37
CA TYR A 23 -12.26 1.21 -5.52
C TYR A 23 -12.94 2.58 -5.60
N VAL A 24 -12.17 3.62 -5.28
CA VAL A 24 -12.57 5.03 -5.47
C VAL A 24 -11.60 5.67 -6.44
N LEU A 25 -12.08 6.08 -7.61
CA LEU A 25 -11.28 6.85 -8.58
C LEU A 25 -11.67 8.33 -8.51
N ARG A 26 -10.69 9.19 -8.20
CA ARG A 26 -10.84 10.64 -8.27
C ARG A 26 -10.02 11.19 -9.44
N LYS A 27 -10.59 12.13 -10.20
CA LYS A 27 -9.94 12.79 -11.34
C LYS A 27 -9.80 14.29 -11.08
N PRO A 28 -8.73 14.94 -11.58
CA PRO A 28 -8.61 16.41 -11.58
C PRO A 28 -9.79 17.06 -12.31
N LYS A 29 -10.27 18.21 -11.81
CA LYS A 29 -11.45 18.92 -12.38
C LYS A 29 -11.20 19.48 -13.78
N ASP A 30 -9.95 19.73 -14.14
CA ASP A 30 -9.49 20.32 -15.39
C ASP A 30 -9.03 19.27 -16.43
N GLY A 31 -9.11 17.98 -16.11
CA GLY A 31 -8.68 16.89 -17.00
C GLY A 31 -7.16 16.76 -17.16
N ALA A 32 -6.36 17.63 -16.55
CA ALA A 32 -4.90 17.57 -16.57
C ALA A 32 -4.39 16.48 -15.60
N SER A 33 -4.41 15.23 -16.05
CA SER A 33 -3.83 14.12 -15.27
C SER A 33 -2.30 14.17 -15.34
N LYS A 34 -1.64 14.11 -14.18
CA LYS A 34 -0.18 13.93 -14.07
C LYS A 34 0.24 12.45 -13.93
N GLY A 35 -0.73 11.53 -13.99
CA GLY A 35 -0.53 10.10 -13.75
C GLY A 35 -1.56 9.50 -12.78
N LEU A 36 -1.49 8.19 -12.58
CA LEU A 36 -2.34 7.47 -11.63
C LEU A 36 -1.57 7.24 -10.33
N CYS A 37 -2.12 7.73 -9.21
CA CYS A 37 -1.69 7.32 -7.87
C CYS A 37 -2.65 6.25 -7.35
N VAL A 38 -2.11 5.12 -6.90
CA VAL A 38 -2.89 4.03 -6.31
C VAL A 38 -2.63 3.98 -4.82
N CYS A 39 -3.63 4.34 -4.01
CA CYS A 39 -3.57 4.22 -2.56
C CYS A 39 -4.13 2.87 -2.13
N VAL A 40 -3.28 1.97 -1.62
CA VAL A 40 -3.69 0.68 -1.07
C VAL A 40 -3.62 0.77 0.46
N HIS A 41 -4.70 0.40 1.15
CA HIS A 41 -4.74 0.30 2.61
C HIS A 41 -4.92 -1.17 3.02
N GLY A 42 -4.38 -1.57 4.16
CA GLY A 42 -4.58 -2.92 4.70
C GLY A 42 -3.54 -3.97 4.29
N PHE A 43 -2.26 -3.67 4.52
CA PHE A 43 -1.22 -4.70 4.57
C PHE A 43 -0.90 -4.99 6.04
N SER A 44 -1.88 -5.52 6.77
CA SER A 44 -1.78 -5.72 8.23
C SER A 44 -0.74 -6.75 8.63
N THR A 45 -0.15 -7.47 7.65
CA THR A 45 0.89 -8.46 7.90
C THR A 45 1.91 -8.44 6.78
N GLU A 46 3.19 -8.33 7.14
CA GLU A 46 4.30 -8.51 6.21
C GLU A 46 4.13 -9.84 5.47
N ALA A 47 4.20 -9.87 4.13
CA ALA A 47 4.08 -11.12 3.37
C ALA A 47 5.12 -12.18 3.76
N ALA A 48 6.20 -11.79 4.46
CA ALA A 48 7.18 -12.69 5.04
C ALA A 48 6.58 -13.66 6.07
N ILE A 49 5.49 -13.32 6.76
CA ILE A 49 4.81 -14.27 7.67
C ILE A 49 4.29 -15.51 6.92
N TYR A 50 3.96 -15.33 5.64
CA TYR A 50 3.43 -16.40 4.81
C TYR A 50 4.53 -17.26 4.23
N LEU A 51 5.82 -16.97 4.44
CA LEU A 51 6.91 -17.79 3.90
C LEU A 51 6.81 -19.27 4.30
N PRO A 52 6.65 -19.62 5.60
CA PRO A 52 6.49 -21.02 5.98
C PRO A 52 5.20 -21.65 5.43
N LEU A 53 4.13 -20.86 5.33
CA LEU A 53 2.87 -21.32 4.73
C LEU A 53 3.01 -21.56 3.22
N MET A 54 3.73 -20.69 2.52
CA MET A 54 4.00 -20.82 1.09
C MET A 54 4.80 -22.09 0.81
N ASP A 55 5.80 -22.40 1.64
CA ASP A 55 6.55 -23.66 1.54
C ASP A 55 5.62 -24.88 1.66
N GLU A 56 4.67 -24.87 2.60
CA GLU A 56 3.69 -25.95 2.76
C GLU A 56 2.68 -26.02 1.60
N ILE A 57 2.26 -24.89 1.04
CA ILE A 57 1.39 -24.83 -0.15
C ILE A 57 2.11 -25.40 -1.39
N VAL A 58 3.41 -25.10 -1.54
CA VAL A 58 4.27 -25.69 -2.58
C VAL A 58 4.43 -27.20 -2.40
N ARG A 59 4.68 -27.66 -1.16
CA ARG A 59 4.75 -29.10 -0.84
C ARG A 59 3.44 -29.83 -1.12
N SER A 60 2.32 -29.13 -1.05
CA SER A 60 0.98 -29.62 -1.37
C SER A 60 0.66 -29.60 -2.87
N GLY A 61 1.61 -29.19 -3.73
CA GLY A 61 1.49 -29.23 -5.19
C GLY A 61 0.91 -27.97 -5.83
N PHE A 62 0.72 -26.89 -5.06
CA PHE A 62 0.20 -25.62 -5.58
C PHE A 62 1.33 -24.61 -5.79
N SER A 63 1.22 -23.80 -6.84
CA SER A 63 2.17 -22.70 -7.07
C SER A 63 1.84 -21.50 -6.19
N THR A 64 2.85 -20.95 -5.52
CA THR A 64 2.74 -19.69 -4.77
C THR A 64 3.43 -18.57 -5.53
N PHE A 65 2.83 -17.38 -5.58
CA PHE A 65 3.40 -16.21 -6.23
C PHE A 65 3.56 -15.08 -5.21
N ARG A 66 4.77 -14.50 -5.14
CA ARG A 66 5.07 -13.35 -4.28
C ARG A 66 5.79 -12.29 -5.11
N VAL A 67 5.17 -11.13 -5.25
CA VAL A 67 5.80 -9.95 -5.85
C VAL A 67 6.67 -9.28 -4.80
N ILE A 68 7.97 -9.22 -5.02
CA ILE A 68 8.89 -8.41 -4.22
C ILE A 68 9.70 -7.53 -5.16
N GLY A 69 9.67 -6.22 -4.95
CA GLY A 69 10.65 -5.28 -5.51
C GLY A 69 10.73 -5.16 -7.03
N SER A 70 9.90 -5.87 -7.79
CA SER A 70 9.94 -5.93 -9.26
C SER A 70 9.00 -4.94 -9.93
N THR A 71 8.53 -3.91 -9.21
CA THR A 71 7.69 -2.86 -9.79
C THR A 71 8.53 -1.68 -10.26
N THR A 72 8.18 -1.13 -11.41
CA THR A 72 8.72 0.13 -11.92
C THR A 72 7.99 1.35 -11.36
N MET A 73 6.86 1.13 -10.67
CA MET A 73 6.15 2.21 -9.99
C MET A 73 6.98 2.70 -8.81
N PRO A 74 7.19 4.01 -8.65
CA PRO A 74 7.70 4.57 -7.42
C PRO A 74 6.83 4.10 -6.24
N ILE A 75 7.46 3.70 -5.13
CA ILE A 75 6.77 3.36 -3.87
C ILE A 75 7.21 4.32 -2.76
N LEU A 76 6.24 4.83 -1.99
CA LEU A 76 6.45 5.43 -0.68
C LEU A 76 5.87 4.52 0.38
N VAL A 77 6.66 4.24 1.42
CA VAL A 77 6.21 3.50 2.60
C VAL A 77 6.24 4.40 3.82
N VAL A 78 5.13 4.45 4.54
CA VAL A 78 4.96 5.22 5.76
C VAL A 78 4.86 4.26 6.94
N TRP A 79 5.65 4.47 8.01
CA TRP A 79 5.71 3.54 9.15
C TRP A 79 5.91 4.28 10.48
N GLY A 80 5.20 3.87 11.54
CA GLY A 80 5.40 4.39 12.89
C GLY A 80 6.51 3.65 13.66
N ASN A 81 7.44 4.37 14.31
CA ASN A 81 8.57 3.72 14.99
C ASN A 81 8.21 2.98 16.30
N ARG A 82 6.98 3.13 16.79
CA ARG A 82 6.41 2.40 17.94
C ARG A 82 5.36 1.37 17.51
N ASP A 83 5.30 1.02 16.22
CA ASP A 83 4.40 -0.02 15.74
C ASP A 83 4.74 -1.37 16.38
N ILE A 84 3.79 -1.92 17.14
CA ILE A 84 3.86 -3.25 17.76
C ILE A 84 3.00 -4.29 17.04
N VAL A 85 2.12 -3.86 16.13
CA VAL A 85 1.22 -4.73 15.36
C VAL A 85 2.00 -5.32 14.19
N VAL A 86 2.71 -4.46 13.46
CA VAL A 86 3.72 -4.85 12.48
C VAL A 86 5.05 -4.22 12.93
N PRO A 87 5.86 -4.97 13.73
CA PRO A 87 7.03 -4.43 14.39
C PRO A 87 7.95 -3.61 13.50
N PHE A 88 8.40 -2.45 13.99
CA PHE A 88 9.21 -1.49 13.20
C PHE A 88 10.45 -2.11 12.53
N HIS A 89 11.06 -3.16 13.10
CA HIS A 89 12.18 -3.86 12.48
C HIS A 89 11.87 -4.46 11.10
N ASN A 90 10.59 -4.64 10.74
CA ASN A 90 10.18 -5.10 9.42
C ASN A 90 10.41 -4.02 8.35
N LEU A 91 10.48 -2.74 8.72
CA LEU A 91 10.86 -1.67 7.79
C LEU A 91 12.27 -1.89 7.23
N GLU A 92 13.21 -2.38 8.04
CA GLU A 92 14.57 -2.68 7.58
C GLU A 92 14.60 -3.83 6.57
N ARG A 93 13.81 -4.88 6.80
CA ARG A 93 13.63 -5.96 5.82
C ARG A 93 13.09 -5.43 4.50
N MET A 94 12.10 -4.56 4.59
CA MET A 94 11.49 -3.96 3.41
C MET A 94 12.46 -3.04 2.66
N ARG A 95 13.29 -2.25 3.35
CA ARG A 95 14.36 -1.46 2.73
C ARG A 95 15.38 -2.34 2.00
N ALA A 96 15.71 -3.50 2.56
CA ALA A 96 16.60 -4.47 1.91
C ALA A 96 15.96 -5.12 0.67
N LEU A 97 14.67 -5.46 0.74
CA LEU A 97 13.93 -6.11 -0.34
C LEU A 97 13.48 -5.15 -1.46
N MET A 98 13.29 -3.87 -1.13
CA MET A 98 12.83 -2.81 -2.04
C MET A 98 13.66 -1.54 -1.83
N PRO A 99 14.95 -1.54 -2.23
CA PRO A 99 15.86 -0.43 -1.99
C PRO A 99 15.46 0.86 -2.73
N SER A 100 14.65 0.77 -3.78
CA SER A 100 14.09 1.92 -4.50
C SER A 100 12.88 2.56 -3.83
N ALA A 101 12.28 1.90 -2.82
CA ALA A 101 11.14 2.46 -2.10
C ALA A 101 11.60 3.61 -1.19
N LYS A 102 10.96 4.77 -1.30
CA LYS A 102 11.14 5.85 -0.31
C LYS A 102 10.46 5.44 0.99
N THR A 103 11.03 5.82 2.12
CA THR A 103 10.47 5.53 3.44
C THR A 103 10.27 6.80 4.25
N CYS A 104 9.11 6.96 4.87
CA CYS A 104 8.76 8.01 5.81
C CYS A 104 8.48 7.38 7.17
N VAL A 105 9.31 7.68 8.16
CA VAL A 105 9.13 7.17 9.53
C VAL A 105 8.47 8.26 10.38
N ILE A 106 7.35 7.91 10.99
CA ILE A 106 6.63 8.78 11.94
C ILE A 106 7.13 8.43 13.34
N ASN A 107 7.80 9.37 13.98
CA ASN A 107 8.30 9.18 15.33
C ASN A 107 7.15 9.15 16.32
N ASP A 108 7.29 8.34 17.36
CA ASP A 108 6.33 8.18 18.46
C ASP A 108 4.93 7.71 18.03
N SER A 109 4.82 7.12 16.84
CA SER A 109 3.57 6.58 16.28
C SER A 109 3.53 5.06 16.32
N GLY A 110 2.41 4.49 16.77
CA GLY A 110 2.04 3.10 16.56
C GLY A 110 1.42 2.85 15.18
N HIS A 111 0.84 1.65 14.99
CA HIS A 111 0.25 1.21 13.72
C HIS A 111 -0.91 2.09 13.24
N SER A 112 -1.84 2.38 14.15
CA SER A 112 -3.07 3.13 13.85
C SER A 112 -2.95 4.62 14.14
N ASP A 113 -1.87 5.04 14.81
CA ASP A 113 -1.69 6.41 15.29
C ASP A 113 -1.20 7.37 14.21
N ILE A 114 -0.83 6.83 13.04
CA ILE A 114 -0.28 7.57 11.89
C ILE A 114 -1.22 8.69 11.42
N PHE A 115 -2.53 8.53 11.63
CA PHE A 115 -3.55 9.55 11.32
C PHE A 115 -4.34 10.04 12.54
N ALA A 116 -4.04 9.53 13.74
CA ALA A 116 -4.76 9.89 14.96
C ALA A 116 -4.33 11.25 15.53
N HIS A 117 -3.08 11.66 15.25
CA HIS A 117 -2.53 12.94 15.68
C HIS A 117 -2.35 13.91 14.50
N ALA A 118 -2.60 15.19 14.73
CA ALA A 118 -2.61 16.20 13.67
C ALA A 118 -1.23 16.43 13.03
N ASP A 119 -0.19 16.35 13.85
CA ASP A 119 1.22 16.42 13.49
C ASP A 119 1.68 15.18 12.72
N HIS A 120 1.35 13.98 13.19
CA HIS A 120 1.61 12.73 12.44
C HIS A 120 0.93 12.80 11.07
N ALA A 121 -0.35 13.16 11.03
CA ALA A 121 -1.10 13.29 9.79
C ALA A 121 -0.51 14.37 8.86
N ALA A 122 0.06 15.46 9.40
CA ALA A 122 0.76 16.48 8.61
C ALA A 122 2.03 15.92 7.97
N GLN A 123 2.87 15.25 8.74
CA GLN A 123 4.09 14.62 8.25
C GLN A 123 3.81 13.61 7.13
N VAL A 124 2.75 12.82 7.26
CA VAL A 124 2.32 11.87 6.23
C VAL A 124 1.86 12.60 4.96
N ARG A 125 1.04 13.65 5.10
CA ARG A 125 0.58 14.44 3.94
C ARG A 125 1.75 15.08 3.20
N GLU A 126 2.70 15.66 3.92
CA GLU A 126 3.89 16.29 3.34
C GLU A 126 4.74 15.27 2.58
N ALA A 127 5.00 14.10 3.18
CA ALA A 127 5.73 13.02 2.52
C ALA A 127 5.03 12.53 1.25
N ILE A 128 3.70 12.40 1.27
CA ILE A 128 2.92 12.03 0.08
C ILE A 128 3.04 13.11 -1.01
N VAL A 129 2.87 14.38 -0.67
CA VAL A 129 2.94 15.50 -1.62
C VAL A 129 4.33 15.60 -2.24
N GLU A 130 5.39 15.51 -1.44
CA GLU A 130 6.77 15.48 -1.93
C GLU A 130 7.00 14.29 -2.85
N PHE A 131 6.51 13.12 -2.46
CA PHE A 131 6.69 11.90 -3.23
C PHE A 131 6.03 11.97 -4.60
N ILE A 132 4.77 12.40 -4.68
CA ILE A 132 4.04 12.49 -5.96
C ILE A 132 4.55 13.63 -6.85
N THR A 133 5.14 14.68 -6.28
CA THR A 133 5.70 15.81 -7.05
C THR A 133 7.12 15.55 -7.53
N SER A 134 7.87 14.69 -6.84
CA SER A 134 9.23 14.27 -7.21
C SER A 134 9.30 13.01 -8.07
N ALA A 135 8.21 12.23 -8.14
CA ALA A 135 8.13 11.03 -8.97
C ALA A 135 8.12 11.40 -10.47
N PRO A 136 8.90 10.71 -11.32
CA PRO A 136 8.82 10.89 -12.76
C PRO A 136 7.40 10.54 -13.24
N THR A 137 6.78 11.45 -13.98
CA THR A 137 5.48 11.18 -14.62
C THR A 137 5.64 10.02 -15.60
N SER A 138 4.78 9.00 -15.51
CA SER A 138 4.76 7.95 -16.53
C SER A 138 4.65 8.58 -17.92
N PRO A 139 5.45 8.14 -18.91
CA PRO A 139 5.27 8.59 -20.28
C PRO A 139 3.84 8.26 -20.70
N SER A 140 3.20 9.20 -21.38
CA SER A 140 1.87 9.03 -21.95
C SER A 140 1.85 7.76 -22.79
N VAL A 141 1.05 6.76 -22.38
CA VAL A 141 0.78 5.60 -23.22
C VAL A 141 -0.21 6.08 -24.29
N HIS A 142 0.28 6.24 -25.52
CA HIS A 142 -0.53 6.50 -26.71
C HIS A 142 -1.27 5.23 -27.14
#